data_AF-A0A8H9WTZ8-F1
#
_entry.id   AF-A0A8H9WTZ8-F1
#
_cell.length_a   1.000
_cell.length_b   1.000
_cell.length_c   1.000
_cell.angle_alpha   90.00
_cell.angle_beta   90.00
_cell.angle_gamma   90.00
#
_symmetry.space_group_name_H-M   'P 1'
#
loop_
_entity.id
_entity.type
_entity.pdbx_description
1 polymer ?
#
loop_
_entity_poly.entity_id
_entity_poly.type
_entity_poly.pdbx_seq_one_letter_code
_entity_poly.pdbx_strand_id
1 'polypeptide(L)' 'MVTEEEIRASSLQYVRKVSGYTKPSQANEEGLSTAVDRVAGVTRELIDSLVTNAPPRDREVEAEKARERTRVRYG' A
#
# COMPACT_ATOMS: atom_id res chain seq x y z
N MET A 1 -5.95 -5.90 -9.30
CA MET A 1 -5.96 -4.41 -9.16
C MET A 1 -5.62 -4.06 -7.70
N VAL A 2 -5.13 -2.86 -7.41
CA VAL A 2 -4.85 -2.42 -6.02
C VAL A 2 -6.16 -1.98 -5.36
N THR A 3 -6.43 -2.47 -4.15
CA THR A 3 -7.64 -2.08 -3.39
C THR A 3 -7.41 -0.78 -2.63
N GLU A 4 -8.49 -0.11 -2.23
CA GLU A 4 -8.42 1.13 -1.43
C GLU A 4 -7.73 0.91 -0.08
N GLU A 5 -7.99 -0.23 0.55
CA GLU A 5 -7.34 -0.61 1.82
C GLU A 5 -5.82 -0.70 1.66
N GLU A 6 -5.36 -1.28 0.55
CA GLU A 6 -3.93 -1.43 0.26
C GLU A 6 -3.27 -0.09 -0.05
N ILE A 7 -3.96 0.80 -0.76
CA ILE A 7 -3.52 2.17 -1.01
C ILE A 7 -3.39 2.92 0.31
N ARG A 8 -4.40 2.83 1.17
CA ARG A 8 -4.41 3.51 2.47
C ARG A 8 -3.35 2.97 3.41
N ALA A 9 -3.18 1.64 3.48
CA ALA A 9 -2.14 1.00 4.27
C ALA A 9 -0.73 1.40 3.79
N SER A 10 -0.51 1.47 2.48
CA SER A 10 0.77 1.93 1.91
C SER A 10 1.03 3.40 2.24
N SER A 11 -0.01 4.24 2.16
CA SER A 11 0.05 5.66 2.50
C SER A 11 0.39 5.87 3.98
N LEU A 12 -0.21 5.07 4.86
CA LEU A 12 0.12 5.07 6.30
C LEU A 12 1.59 4.71 6.55
N GLN A 13 2.11 3.69 5.89
CA GLN A 13 3.52 3.32 6.02
C GLN A 13 4.46 4.44 5.55
N TYR A 14 4.14 5.08 4.42
CA TYR A 14 4.89 6.22 3.90
C TYR A 14 4.89 7.41 4.87
N VAL A 15 3.72 7.83 5.34
CA VAL A 15 3.57 8.97 6.26
C VAL A 15 4.30 8.73 7.58
N ARG A 16 4.22 7.52 8.15
CA ARG A 16 5.00 7.15 9.35
C ARG A 16 6.50 7.25 9.12
N LYS A 17 6.96 6.77 7.96
CA LYS A 17 8.39 6.79 7.61
C LYS A 17 8.92 8.22 7.43
N VAL A 18 8.17 9.10 6.77
CA VAL A 18 8.61 10.48 6.51
C VAL A 18 8.47 11.37 7.74
N SER A 19 7.40 11.20 8.51
CA SER A 19 7.16 12.00 9.72
C SER A 19 8.06 11.62 10.90
N GLY A 20 8.67 10.42 10.89
CA GLY A 20 9.44 9.89 12.01
C GLY A 20 8.59 9.39 13.19
N TYR A 21 7.25 9.49 13.10
CA TYR A 21 6.33 9.01 14.12
C TYR A 21 5.82 7.61 13.77
N THR A 22 6.23 6.61 14.54
CA THR A 22 5.62 5.26 14.49
C THR A 22 4.26 5.21 15.17
N LYS A 23 4.08 6.04 16.23
CA LYS A 23 2.81 6.26 16.92
C LYS A 23 2.56 7.77 16.99
N PRO A 24 1.41 8.28 16.50
CA PRO A 24 1.06 9.69 16.63
C PRO A 24 1.00 10.07 18.11
N SER A 25 1.50 11.26 18.46
CA SER A 25 1.00 11.95 19.65
C SER A 25 -0.41 12.44 19.37
N GLN A 26 -1.21 12.65 20.42
CA GLN A 26 -2.58 13.16 20.29
C GLN A 26 -2.63 14.50 19.53
N ALA A 27 -1.61 15.35 19.70
CA ALA A 27 -1.49 16.62 18.99
C ALA A 27 -1.25 16.48 17.47
N ASN A 28 -0.63 15.38 17.03
CA ASN A 28 -0.25 15.17 15.63
C ASN A 28 -1.21 14.22 14.89
N GLU A 29 -2.19 13.65 15.59
CA GLU A 29 -3.08 12.60 15.05
C GLU A 29 -3.90 13.09 13.87
N GLU A 30 -4.52 14.26 13.99
CA GLU A 30 -5.32 14.86 12.90
C GLU A 30 -4.47 15.19 11.67
N GLY A 31 -3.28 15.78 11.88
CA GLY A 31 -2.36 16.13 10.81
C GLY A 31 -1.83 14.89 10.07
N LEU A 32 -1.46 13.84 10.81
CA LEU A 32 -1.01 12.58 10.22
C LEU A 32 -2.15 11.84 9.50
N SER A 33 -3.36 11.82 10.06
CA SER A 33 -4.53 11.23 9.37
C SER A 33 -4.81 11.94 8.06
N THR A 34 -4.85 13.27 8.08
CA THR A 34 -5.08 14.09 6.88
C THR A 34 -4.00 13.82 5.82
N ALA A 35 -2.73 13.73 6.23
CA ALA A 35 -1.64 13.40 5.31
C ALA A 35 -1.83 12.01 4.67
N VAL A 36 -2.22 11.00 5.45
CA VAL A 36 -2.50 9.65 4.95
C VAL A 36 -3.61 9.67 3.91
N ASP A 37 -4.72 10.34 4.20
CA ASP A 37 -5.88 10.37 3.30
C ASP A 37 -5.55 11.12 2.00
N ARG A 38 -4.76 12.20 2.06
CA ARG A 38 -4.29 12.92 0.85
C ARG A 38 -3.35 12.09 -0.01
N VAL A 39 -2.38 11.40 0.61
CA VAL A 39 -1.46 10.51 -0.12
C VAL A 39 -2.23 9.35 -0.76
N ALA A 40 -3.22 8.81 -0.05
CA ALA A 40 -4.09 7.77 -0.58
C ALA A 40 -4.89 8.25 -1.80
N GLY A 41 -5.47 9.47 -1.73
CA GLY A 41 -6.17 10.09 -2.86
C GLY A 41 -5.29 10.25 -4.10
N VAL A 42 -4.11 10.86 -3.95
CA VAL A 42 -3.17 11.04 -5.07
C VAL A 42 -2.70 9.70 -5.64
N THR A 43 -2.48 8.70 -4.79
CA THR A 43 -2.09 7.36 -5.23
C THR A 43 -3.21 6.68 -6.01
N ARG A 44 -4.46 6.89 -5.61
CA ARG A 44 -5.62 6.37 -6.33
C ARG A 44 -5.75 7.01 -7.70
N GLU A 45 -5.66 8.34 -7.78
CA GLU A 45 -5.67 9.08 -9.04
C GLU A 45 -4.57 8.59 -9.99
N LEU A 46 -3.35 8.39 -9.46
CA LEU A 46 -2.24 7.81 -10.22
C LEU A 46 -2.64 6.45 -10.78
N ILE A 47 -3.09 5.51 -9.94
CA ILE A 47 -3.46 4.15 -10.37
C ILE A 47 -4.55 4.18 -11.43
N ASP A 48 -5.58 5.01 -11.25
CA ASP A 48 -6.68 5.15 -12.20
C ASP A 48 -6.22 5.77 -13.53
N SER A 49 -5.16 6.59 -13.52
CA SER A 49 -4.56 7.19 -14.73
C SER A 49 -3.63 6.23 -15.50
N LEU A 50 -3.18 5.14 -14.87
CA LEU A 50 -2.23 4.23 -15.51
C LEU A 50 -2.93 3.41 -16.60
N VAL A 51 -2.52 3.65 -17.84
CA VAL A 51 -2.87 2.77 -18.97
C VAL A 51 -1.97 1.54 -18.91
N THR A 52 -2.53 0.42 -18.46
CA THR A 52 -1.81 -0.85 -18.34
C THR A 52 -2.26 -1.84 -19.41
N ASN A 53 -1.34 -2.23 -20.30
CA ASN A 53 -1.49 -3.38 -21.20
C ASN A 53 -1.20 -4.72 -20.49
N ALA A 54 -0.75 -4.68 -19.23
CA ALA A 54 -0.47 -5.89 -18.48
C ALA A 54 -1.80 -6.48 -17.96
N PRO A 55 -1.98 -7.81 -18.06
CA PRO A 55 -3.13 -8.47 -17.47
C PRO A 55 -3.21 -8.14 -15.97
N PRO A 56 -4.42 -7.98 -15.41
CA PRO A 56 -4.61 -7.64 -14.02
C PRO A 56 -3.76 -8.55 -13.13
N ARG A 57 -2.85 -7.96 -12.36
CA ARG A 57 -2.01 -8.73 -11.45
C ARG A 57 -2.92 -9.33 -10.37
N ASP A 58 -3.11 -10.64 -10.45
CA ASP A 58 -3.89 -11.42 -9.49
C ASP A 58 -3.02 -11.72 -8.27
N ARG A 59 -3.40 -11.15 -7.13
CA ARG A 59 -2.61 -11.24 -5.90
C ARG A 59 -2.69 -12.63 -5.27
N GLU A 60 -3.77 -13.38 -5.46
CA GLU A 60 -3.87 -14.76 -4.97
C GLU A 60 -2.90 -15.65 -5.72
N VAL A 61 -2.85 -15.51 -7.05
CA VAL A 61 -1.90 -16.21 -7.91
C VAL A 61 -0.45 -15.85 -7.56
N GLU A 62 -0.17 -14.58 -7.26
CA GLU A 62 1.18 -14.15 -6.87
C GLU A 62 1.58 -14.61 -5.46
N ALA A 63 0.62 -14.66 -4.53
CA ALA A 63 0.80 -15.20 -3.18
C ALA A 63 1.02 -16.73 -3.21
N GLU A 64 0.29 -17.45 -4.07
CA GLU A 64 0.46 -18.88 -4.30
C GLU A 64 1.83 -19.18 -4.90
N LYS A 65 2.23 -18.44 -5.95
CA LYS A 65 3.61 -18.51 -6.48
C LYS A 65 4.66 -18.21 -5.43
N ALA A 66 4.41 -17.27 -4.50
CA ALA A 66 5.32 -16.98 -3.41
C ALA A 66 5.44 -18.15 -2.42
N ARG A 67 4.31 -18.77 -2.06
CA ARG A 67 4.29 -19.98 -1.21
C ARG A 67 5.02 -21.14 -1.88
N GLU A 68 4.83 -21.33 -3.18
CA GLU A 68 5.48 -22.37 -3.95
C GLU A 68 6.99 -22.16 -4.06
N ARG A 69 7.45 -20.92 -4.31
CA ARG A 69 8.88 -20.57 -4.26
C ARG A 69 9.50 -20.86 -2.88
N THR A 70 8.78 -20.58 -1.80
CA THR A 70 9.22 -20.91 -0.44
C THR A 70 9.29 -22.43 -0.23
N ARG A 71 8.29 -23.19 -0.71
CA ARG A 71 8.26 -24.65 -0.65
C ARG A 71 9.42 -25.30 -1.40
N VAL A 72 9.80 -24.78 -2.58
CA VAL A 72 10.95 -25.29 -3.34
C VAL A 72 12.28 -24.97 -2.66
N ARG A 73 12.36 -23.86 -1.91
CA ARG A 73 13.59 -23.40 -1.24
C ARG A 73 13.82 -24.08 0.12
N TYR A 74 12.76 -24.48 0.82
CA TYR A 74 12.84 -25.00 2.19
C TYR A 74 12.17 -26.36 2.40
N GLY A 75 11.61 -26.94 1.34
CA GLY A 75 11.07 -28.30 1.33
C GLY A 75 12.08 -29.34 0.86
#